data_AF-A0A7Z3BRA7-F1
#
_entry.id   AF-A0A7Z3BRA7-F1
#
_cell.length_a   1.000
_cell.length_b   1.000
_cell.length_c   1.000
_cell.angle_alpha   90.00
_cell.angle_beta   90.00
_cell.angle_gamma   90.00
#
_symmetry.space_group_name_H-M   'P 1'
#
loop_
_entity.id
_entity.type
_entity.pdbx_description
1 polymer ?
#
loop_
_entity_poly.entity_id
_entity_poly.type
_entity_poly.pdbx_seq_one_letter_code
_entity_poly.pdbx_strand_id
1 'polypeptide(L)'
;MQWVALPRNRWIAFLYHLAISFVLLLIITGVMYFCWFPGALFDAAGGWEGMRILVAVDLVLGPTLTLIVFNRAKPIRELTRDLGIIATVQLLCLLGGVYTIFYSRPIVVVQVFDTFYALNREGMVDAGVNSKDIDGYSGFTPSLVYVPVPQEKMAFLNQHVKGLLNGEKPVQFRTELYRELPRGSAAIPMLHAKSQEPCIRVDLESVYRQGHACFDPDSQRFSDFALDR
;
A
#
# COMPACT_ATOMS: atom_id res chain seq x y z
N MET A 1 -17.84 -37.99 -8.26
CA MET A 1 -17.72 -36.52 -8.38
C MET A 1 -19.01 -35.91 -7.88
N GLN A 2 -19.00 -35.34 -6.67
CA GLN A 2 -20.17 -34.66 -6.11
C GLN A 2 -20.47 -33.41 -6.96
N TRP A 3 -21.66 -33.38 -7.55
CA TRP A 3 -22.14 -32.26 -8.33
C TRP A 3 -22.42 -31.11 -7.38
N VAL A 4 -21.66 -30.02 -7.47
CA VAL A 4 -22.05 -28.75 -6.86
C VAL A 4 -23.43 -28.39 -7.43
N ALA A 5 -24.43 -28.25 -6.56
CA ALA A 5 -25.78 -27.91 -6.99
C ALA A 5 -25.76 -26.54 -7.68
N LEU A 6 -26.13 -26.49 -8.96
CA LEU A 6 -26.14 -25.23 -9.70
C LEU A 6 -27.17 -24.25 -9.09
N PRO A 7 -26.90 -22.94 -9.07
CA PRO A 7 -27.80 -21.91 -8.58
C PRO A 7 -29.16 -21.91 -9.29
N ARG A 8 -30.28 -21.82 -8.57
CA ARG A 8 -31.64 -21.98 -9.15
C ARG A 8 -31.93 -21.06 -10.35
N ASN A 9 -31.42 -19.82 -10.33
CA ASN A 9 -31.54 -18.86 -11.42
C ASN A 9 -30.29 -17.97 -11.52
N ARG A 10 -30.22 -17.14 -12.58
CA ARG A 10 -29.08 -16.25 -12.85
C ARG A 10 -28.81 -15.23 -11.74
N TRP A 11 -29.86 -14.77 -11.05
CA TRP A 11 -29.74 -13.82 -9.93
C TRP A 11 -29.06 -14.47 -8.72
N ILE A 12 -29.41 -15.72 -8.41
CA ILE A 12 -28.77 -16.46 -7.32
C ILE A 12 -27.32 -16.78 -7.70
N ALA A 13 -27.03 -17.11 -8.96
CA ALA A 13 -25.66 -17.29 -9.43
C ALA A 13 -24.83 -16.00 -9.30
N PHE A 14 -25.39 -14.87 -9.70
CA PHE A 14 -24.82 -13.54 -9.54
C PHE A 14 -24.52 -13.23 -8.06
N LEU A 15 -25.49 -13.44 -7.17
CA LEU A 15 -25.32 -13.15 -5.73
C LEU A 15 -24.27 -14.04 -5.08
N TYR A 16 -24.21 -15.33 -5.42
CA TYR A 16 -23.15 -16.21 -4.94
C TYR A 16 -21.78 -15.76 -5.41
N HIS A 17 -21.65 -15.39 -6.69
CA HIS A 17 -20.39 -14.89 -7.22
C HIS A 17 -19.99 -13.59 -6.51
N LEU A 18 -20.89 -12.61 -6.44
CA LEU A 18 -20.65 -11.35 -5.77
C LEU A 18 -20.23 -11.55 -4.31
N ALA A 19 -20.89 -12.45 -3.58
CA ALA A 19 -20.54 -12.76 -2.19
C ALA A 19 -19.13 -13.37 -2.06
N ILE A 20 -18.77 -14.30 -2.94
CA ILE A 20 -17.42 -14.91 -2.94
C ILE A 20 -16.37 -13.85 -3.27
N SER A 21 -16.57 -13.06 -4.33
CA SER A 21 -15.66 -11.97 -4.71
C SER A 21 -15.52 -10.93 -3.61
N PHE A 22 -16.60 -10.59 -2.92
CA PHE A 22 -16.58 -9.67 -1.78
C PHE A 22 -15.76 -10.20 -0.61
N VAL A 23 -15.93 -11.48 -0.25
CA VAL A 23 -15.12 -12.11 0.82
C VAL A 23 -13.64 -12.13 0.45
N LEU A 24 -13.30 -12.50 -0.79
CA LEU A 24 -11.90 -12.48 -1.27
C LEU A 24 -11.30 -11.08 -1.21
N LEU A 25 -12.05 -10.08 -1.67
CA LEU A 25 -11.62 -8.69 -1.62
C LEU A 25 -11.41 -8.23 -0.18
N LEU A 26 -12.33 -8.53 0.75
CA LEU A 26 -12.17 -8.18 2.16
C LEU A 26 -10.91 -8.79 2.79
N ILE A 27 -10.60 -10.05 2.47
CA ILE A 27 -9.38 -10.71 2.94
C ILE A 27 -8.15 -9.95 2.43
N ILE A 28 -8.11 -9.62 1.13
CA ILE A 28 -6.99 -8.90 0.52
C ILE A 28 -6.87 -7.49 1.09
N THR A 29 -7.97 -6.74 1.20
CA THR A 29 -7.98 -5.41 1.82
C THR A 29 -7.51 -5.46 3.26
N GLY A 30 -7.91 -6.49 4.02
CA GLY A 30 -7.41 -6.69 5.39
C GLY A 30 -5.89 -6.88 5.41
N VAL A 31 -5.34 -7.74 4.55
CA VAL A 31 -3.88 -7.91 4.44
C VAL A 31 -3.19 -6.61 4.03
N MET A 32 -3.74 -5.88 3.06
CA MET A 32 -3.20 -4.60 2.64
C MET A 32 -3.17 -3.60 3.78
N TYR A 33 -4.28 -3.43 4.49
CA TYR A 33 -4.43 -2.43 5.55
C TYR A 33 -3.62 -2.75 6.80
N PHE A 34 -3.54 -4.02 7.21
CA PHE A 34 -2.83 -4.38 8.44
C PHE A 34 -1.35 -4.69 8.24
N CYS A 35 -0.95 -5.05 7.01
CA CYS A 35 0.40 -5.54 6.75
C CYS A 35 1.17 -4.65 5.77
N TRP A 36 0.63 -4.41 4.57
CA TRP A 36 1.41 -3.75 3.51
C TRP A 36 1.40 -2.22 3.61
N PHE A 37 0.30 -1.64 4.06
CA PHE A 37 0.08 -0.21 4.18
C PHE A 37 -0.58 0.13 5.53
N PRO A 38 0.13 -0.07 6.66
CA PRO A 38 -0.47 0.12 7.97
C PRO A 38 -0.95 1.56 8.20
N GLY A 39 -2.23 1.70 8.58
CA GLY A 39 -2.83 2.96 8.98
C GLY A 39 -2.89 3.99 7.84
N ALA A 40 -2.43 5.22 8.11
CA ALA A 40 -2.43 6.32 7.13
C ALA A 40 -1.56 6.07 5.89
N LEU A 41 -0.65 5.09 5.92
CA LEU A 41 0.09 4.68 4.73
C LEU A 41 -0.82 4.11 3.63
N PHE A 42 -1.99 3.57 3.98
CA PHE A 42 -2.95 3.09 2.99
C PHE A 42 -3.46 4.22 2.10
N ASP A 43 -3.74 5.37 2.71
CA ASP A 43 -4.21 6.55 2.00
C ASP A 43 -3.08 7.31 1.31
N ALA A 44 -1.91 7.39 1.95
CA ALA A 44 -0.79 8.17 1.47
C ALA A 44 0.03 7.46 0.38
N ALA A 45 0.23 6.15 0.47
CA ALA A 45 1.23 5.41 -0.30
C ALA A 45 0.65 4.47 -1.37
N GLY A 46 -0.57 4.71 -1.85
CA GLY A 46 -1.09 4.03 -3.05
C GLY A 46 -2.05 2.87 -2.81
N GLY A 47 -2.54 2.67 -1.57
CA GLY A 47 -3.43 1.55 -1.24
C GLY A 47 -4.75 1.58 -2.01
N TRP A 48 -5.33 2.77 -2.21
CA TRP A 48 -6.57 2.96 -2.96
C TRP A 48 -6.41 2.75 -4.47
N GLU A 49 -5.29 3.18 -5.03
CA GLU A 49 -4.97 3.12 -6.45
C GLU A 49 -4.99 1.66 -6.92
N GLY A 50 -4.37 0.77 -6.14
CA GLY A 50 -4.45 -0.68 -6.37
C GLY A 50 -5.85 -1.26 -6.18
N MET A 51 -6.52 -0.87 -5.08
CA MET A 51 -7.84 -1.39 -4.73
C MET A 51 -8.93 -1.09 -5.78
N ARG A 52 -8.86 0.07 -6.45
CA ARG A 52 -9.86 0.46 -7.46
C ARG A 52 -9.97 -0.56 -8.59
N ILE A 53 -8.85 -1.10 -9.06
CA ILE A 53 -8.83 -2.09 -10.14
C ILE A 53 -9.42 -3.41 -9.63
N LEU A 54 -9.03 -3.87 -8.44
CA LEU A 54 -9.56 -5.10 -7.84
C LEU A 54 -11.09 -5.02 -7.65
N VAL A 55 -11.59 -3.92 -7.09
CA VAL A 55 -13.03 -3.69 -6.91
C VAL A 55 -13.77 -3.71 -8.24
N ALA A 56 -13.26 -2.99 -9.25
CA ALA A 56 -13.91 -2.89 -10.55
C ALA A 56 -13.98 -4.25 -11.27
N VAL A 57 -12.90 -5.03 -11.22
CA VAL A 57 -12.86 -6.35 -11.86
C VAL A 57 -13.73 -7.35 -11.09
N ASP A 58 -13.57 -7.44 -9.77
CA ASP A 58 -14.12 -8.54 -8.99
C ASP A 58 -15.54 -8.34 -8.51
N LEU A 59 -15.94 -7.11 -8.20
CA LEU A 59 -17.30 -6.83 -7.70
C LEU A 59 -18.25 -6.37 -8.80
N VAL A 60 -17.72 -5.95 -9.96
CA VAL A 60 -18.55 -5.47 -11.06
C VAL A 60 -18.44 -6.40 -12.27
N LEU A 61 -17.27 -6.52 -12.86
CA LEU A 61 -17.09 -7.20 -14.16
C LEU A 61 -17.43 -8.70 -14.07
N GLY A 62 -16.82 -9.42 -13.13
CA GLY A 62 -17.02 -10.87 -12.94
C GLY A 62 -18.47 -11.28 -12.64
N PRO A 63 -19.12 -10.71 -11.61
CA PRO A 63 -20.52 -10.97 -11.31
C PRO A 63 -21.43 -10.62 -12.49
N THR A 64 -21.20 -9.48 -13.16
CA THR A 64 -22.01 -9.08 -14.33
C THR A 64 -21.89 -10.07 -15.48
N LEU A 65 -20.67 -10.54 -15.80
CA LEU A 65 -20.47 -11.58 -16.80
C LEU A 65 -21.21 -12.87 -16.42
N THR A 66 -21.18 -13.24 -15.14
CA THR A 66 -21.93 -14.40 -14.64
C THR A 66 -23.43 -14.22 -14.82
N LEU A 67 -23.97 -13.03 -14.54
CA LEU A 67 -25.39 -12.73 -14.74
C LEU A 67 -25.81 -12.85 -16.21
N ILE A 68 -24.97 -12.38 -17.13
CA ILE A 68 -25.23 -12.40 -18.58
C ILE A 68 -25.13 -13.83 -19.14
N VAL A 69 -24.07 -14.56 -18.77
CA VAL A 69 -23.74 -15.86 -19.35
C VAL A 69 -24.57 -17.00 -18.74
N PHE A 70 -25.03 -16.86 -17.50
CA PHE A 70 -25.77 -17.89 -16.80
C PHE A 70 -27.15 -18.12 -17.43
N ASN A 71 -27.30 -19.26 -18.09
CA ASN A 71 -28.56 -19.71 -18.68
C ASN A 71 -28.80 -21.19 -18.36
N ARG A 72 -29.88 -21.48 -17.63
CA ARG A 72 -30.28 -22.86 -17.27
C ARG A 72 -30.72 -23.71 -18.47
N ALA A 73 -31.05 -23.09 -19.60
CA ALA A 73 -31.39 -23.80 -20.83
C ALA A 73 -30.14 -24.38 -21.53
N LYS A 74 -28.93 -23.92 -21.19
CA LYS A 74 -27.69 -24.46 -21.73
C LYS A 74 -27.41 -25.86 -21.15
N PRO A 75 -26.80 -26.78 -21.93
CA PRO A 75 -26.24 -28.01 -21.39
C PRO A 75 -25.32 -27.72 -20.21
N ILE A 76 -25.42 -28.53 -19.15
CA ILE A 76 -24.67 -28.32 -17.90
C ILE A 76 -23.17 -28.18 -18.17
N ARG A 77 -22.61 -28.98 -19.08
CA ARG A 77 -21.18 -28.94 -19.45
C ARG A 77 -20.75 -27.60 -20.04
N GLU A 78 -21.59 -27.02 -20.90
CA GLU A 78 -21.32 -25.71 -21.51
C GLU A 78 -21.41 -24.60 -20.46
N LEU A 79 -22.45 -24.63 -19.63
CA LEU A 79 -22.60 -23.66 -18.55
C LEU A 79 -21.43 -23.70 -17.56
N THR A 80 -20.99 -24.91 -17.15
CA THR A 80 -19.84 -25.06 -16.25
C THR A 80 -18.54 -24.60 -16.89
N ARG A 81 -18.35 -24.82 -18.20
CA ARG A 81 -17.18 -24.34 -18.93
C ARG A 81 -17.18 -22.81 -18.98
N ASP A 82 -18.30 -22.21 -19.36
CA ASP A 82 -18.40 -20.75 -19.50
C ASP A 82 -18.13 -20.05 -18.14
N LEU A 83 -18.73 -20.55 -17.05
CA LEU A 83 -18.47 -20.04 -15.69
C LEU A 83 -17.03 -20.31 -15.22
N GLY A 84 -16.46 -21.46 -15.57
CA GLY A 84 -15.07 -21.80 -15.24
C GLY A 84 -14.06 -20.89 -15.94
N ILE A 85 -14.32 -20.47 -17.18
CA ILE A 85 -13.50 -19.49 -17.89
C ILE A 85 -13.58 -18.13 -17.20
N ILE A 86 -14.79 -17.66 -16.86
CA ILE A 86 -14.97 -16.39 -16.12
C ILE A 86 -14.19 -16.44 -14.81
N ALA A 87 -14.36 -17.49 -14.01
CA ALA A 87 -13.66 -17.65 -12.74
C ALA A 87 -12.13 -17.70 -12.90
N THR A 88 -11.62 -18.39 -13.93
CA THR A 88 -10.18 -18.47 -14.20
C THR A 88 -9.60 -17.11 -14.57
N VAL A 89 -10.24 -16.40 -15.50
CA VAL A 89 -9.78 -15.06 -15.92
C VAL A 89 -9.82 -14.10 -14.74
N GLN A 90 -10.89 -14.13 -13.95
CA GLN A 90 -11.01 -13.29 -12.77
C GLN A 90 -9.93 -13.59 -11.72
N LEU A 91 -9.65 -14.88 -11.47
CA LEU A 91 -8.56 -15.28 -10.57
C LEU A 91 -7.19 -14.78 -11.07
N LEU A 92 -6.93 -14.85 -12.38
CA LEU A 92 -5.69 -14.31 -12.96
C LEU A 92 -5.60 -12.79 -12.80
N CYS A 93 -6.70 -12.07 -13.02
CA CYS A 93 -6.75 -10.62 -12.79
C CYS A 93 -6.54 -10.26 -11.31
N LEU A 94 -7.15 -11.02 -10.39
CA LEU A 94 -6.98 -10.84 -8.96
C LEU A 94 -5.51 -11.05 -8.55
N LEU A 95 -4.90 -12.16 -8.97
CA LEU A 95 -3.50 -12.46 -8.69
C LEU A 95 -2.56 -11.40 -9.28
N GLY A 96 -2.82 -10.96 -10.51
CA GLY A 96 -2.06 -9.90 -11.16
C GLY A 96 -2.17 -8.57 -10.41
N GLY A 97 -3.39 -8.16 -10.02
CA GLY A 97 -3.61 -6.95 -9.25
C GLY A 97 -2.96 -6.99 -7.87
N VAL A 98 -3.10 -8.11 -7.15
CA VAL A 98 -2.43 -8.34 -5.86
C VAL A 98 -0.90 -8.29 -6.01
N TYR A 99 -0.36 -8.89 -7.07
CA TYR A 99 1.07 -8.85 -7.38
C TYR A 99 1.55 -7.41 -7.60
N THR A 100 0.86 -6.63 -8.44
CA THR A 100 1.21 -5.23 -8.68
C THR A 100 1.20 -4.42 -7.38
N ILE A 101 0.15 -4.55 -6.57
CA ILE A 101 0.04 -3.85 -5.27
C ILE A 101 1.18 -4.24 -4.33
N PHE A 102 1.50 -5.53 -4.25
CA PHE A 102 2.58 -6.02 -3.41
C PHE A 102 3.93 -5.38 -3.77
N TYR A 103 4.20 -5.17 -5.05
CA TYR A 103 5.43 -4.51 -5.51
C TYR A 103 5.41 -2.99 -5.33
N SER A 104 4.23 -2.37 -5.38
CA SER A 104 4.05 -0.93 -5.17
C SER A 104 4.03 -0.51 -3.70
N ARG A 105 3.95 -1.47 -2.75
CA ARG A 105 3.86 -1.16 -1.32
C ARG A 105 5.08 -0.38 -0.81
N PRO A 106 4.92 0.48 0.22
CA PRO A 106 6.04 1.06 0.92
C PRO A 106 6.84 -0.05 1.61
N ILE A 107 8.16 -0.04 1.41
CA ILE A 107 9.08 -1.00 2.05
C ILE A 107 9.80 -0.36 3.24
N VAL A 108 10.02 0.95 3.18
CA VAL A 108 10.65 1.71 4.25
C VAL A 108 9.98 3.08 4.34
N VAL A 109 9.75 3.52 5.58
CA VAL A 109 9.33 4.89 5.88
C VAL A 109 10.49 5.56 6.58
N VAL A 110 11.03 6.60 5.95
CA VAL A 110 12.24 7.29 6.39
C VAL A 110 11.87 8.66 6.93
N GLN A 111 12.15 8.91 8.18
CA GLN A 111 12.04 10.24 8.78
C GLN A 111 13.28 11.06 8.45
N VAL A 112 13.07 12.23 7.86
CA VAL A 112 14.12 13.21 7.57
C VAL A 112 13.62 14.58 7.98
N PHE A 113 14.29 15.18 8.96
CA PHE A 113 13.96 16.50 9.50
C PHE A 113 12.53 16.59 10.06
N ASP A 114 11.55 17.13 9.33
CA ASP A 114 10.14 17.26 9.72
C ASP A 114 9.19 16.35 8.93
N THR A 115 9.74 15.58 7.98
CA THR A 115 8.95 14.82 6.99
C THR A 115 9.25 13.32 7.05
N PHE A 116 8.21 12.50 6.94
CA PHE A 116 8.31 11.07 6.70
C PHE A 116 8.12 10.76 5.23
N TYR A 117 9.08 10.05 4.64
CA TYR A 117 9.05 9.60 3.26
C TYR A 117 8.72 8.12 3.20
N ALA A 118 7.55 7.76 2.67
CA ALA A 118 7.14 6.39 2.39
C ALA A 118 7.71 5.95 1.03
N LEU A 119 8.80 5.18 1.06
CA LEU A 119 9.52 4.75 -0.12
C LEU A 119 9.10 3.33 -0.52
N ASN A 120 8.73 3.18 -1.79
CA ASN A 120 8.53 1.87 -2.41
C ASN A 120 9.82 1.40 -3.09
N ARG A 121 9.84 0.12 -3.52
CA ARG A 121 11.02 -0.47 -4.15
C ARG A 121 11.43 0.25 -5.43
N GLU A 122 10.47 0.54 -6.29
CA GLU A 122 10.71 1.18 -7.59
C GLU A 122 11.37 2.55 -7.42
N GLY A 123 10.82 3.42 -6.57
CA GLY A 123 11.40 4.75 -6.31
C GLY A 123 12.81 4.70 -5.72
N MET A 124 13.14 3.67 -4.91
CA MET A 124 14.52 3.49 -4.42
C MET A 124 15.48 3.03 -5.53
N VAL A 125 15.04 2.14 -6.42
CA VAL A 125 15.83 1.71 -7.59
C VAL A 125 16.07 2.88 -8.53
N ASP A 126 15.04 3.70 -8.80
CA ASP A 126 15.13 4.88 -9.66
C ASP A 126 16.06 5.95 -9.07
N ALA A 127 16.10 6.08 -7.74
CA ALA A 127 17.06 6.91 -7.02
C ALA A 127 18.48 6.29 -6.94
N GLY A 128 18.70 5.14 -7.57
CA GLY A 128 19.99 4.46 -7.69
C GLY A 128 20.44 3.70 -6.44
N VAL A 129 19.53 3.36 -5.52
CA VAL A 129 19.85 2.55 -4.33
C VAL A 129 20.14 1.10 -4.75
N ASN A 130 21.13 0.47 -4.11
CA ASN A 130 21.51 -0.91 -4.43
C ASN A 130 20.39 -1.88 -4.03
N SER A 131 20.08 -2.86 -4.90
CA SER A 131 19.06 -3.87 -4.63
C SER A 131 19.31 -4.66 -3.34
N LYS A 132 20.57 -4.92 -2.98
CA LYS A 132 20.92 -5.61 -1.73
C LYS A 132 20.50 -4.82 -0.49
N ASP A 133 20.64 -3.50 -0.53
CA ASP A 133 20.25 -2.63 0.59
C ASP A 133 18.72 -2.58 0.70
N ILE A 134 18.02 -2.50 -0.44
CA ILE A 134 16.56 -2.54 -0.53
C ILE A 134 16.00 -3.85 0.04
N ASP A 135 16.63 -4.97 -0.29
CA ASP A 135 16.21 -6.29 0.17
C ASP A 135 16.34 -6.44 1.70
N GLY A 136 17.29 -5.74 2.32
CA GLY A 136 17.44 -5.68 3.78
C GLY A 136 16.24 -5.06 4.52
N TYR A 137 15.48 -4.18 3.86
CA TYR A 137 14.28 -3.54 4.41
C TYR A 137 12.98 -4.17 3.92
N SER A 138 13.04 -5.15 3.02
CA SER A 138 11.88 -5.76 2.37
C SER A 138 11.15 -6.76 3.28
N GLY A 139 10.50 -6.22 4.31
CA GLY A 139 9.65 -6.97 5.22
C GLY A 139 8.20 -7.12 4.74
N PHE A 140 7.40 -7.82 5.53
CA PHE A 140 5.95 -7.92 5.33
C PHE A 140 5.24 -6.59 5.66
N THR A 141 5.79 -5.84 6.62
CA THR A 141 5.42 -4.47 6.98
C THR A 141 6.56 -3.52 6.65
N PRO A 142 6.28 -2.24 6.35
CA PRO A 142 7.33 -1.25 6.11
C PRO A 142 8.20 -1.05 7.37
N SER A 143 9.51 -0.93 7.16
CA SER A 143 10.44 -0.58 8.24
C SER A 143 10.38 0.91 8.52
N LEU A 144 10.38 1.31 9.79
CA LEU A 144 10.41 2.72 10.18
C LEU A 144 11.82 3.11 10.64
N VAL A 145 12.44 4.06 9.94
CA VAL A 145 13.81 4.50 10.19
C VAL A 145 13.88 6.03 10.21
N TYR A 146 14.97 6.57 10.74
CA TYR A 146 15.27 7.99 10.66
C TYR A 146 16.68 8.24 10.15
N VAL A 147 16.91 9.45 9.63
CA VAL A 147 18.23 9.91 9.23
C VAL A 147 18.67 11.05 10.14
N PRO A 148 19.82 10.93 10.84
CA PRO A 148 20.34 12.02 11.65
C PRO A 148 20.76 13.19 10.75
N VAL A 149 20.09 14.32 10.93
CA VAL A 149 20.35 15.57 10.21
C VAL A 149 20.61 16.71 11.19
N PRO A 150 21.24 17.83 10.76
CA PRO A 150 21.37 19.01 11.61
C PRO A 150 20.00 19.49 12.12
N GLN A 151 19.93 19.85 13.40
CA GLN A 151 18.68 20.34 14.02
C GLN A 151 18.25 21.71 13.49
N GLU A 152 19.21 22.53 13.08
CA GLU A 152 18.96 23.86 12.53
C GLU A 152 18.55 23.76 11.06
N LYS A 153 17.36 24.28 10.72
CA LYS A 153 16.78 24.19 9.36
C LYS A 153 17.72 24.69 8.28
N MET A 154 18.37 25.85 8.50
CA MET A 154 19.31 26.42 7.53
C MET A 154 20.58 25.58 7.38
N ALA A 155 21.07 24.97 8.47
CA ALA A 155 22.22 24.07 8.41
C ALA A 155 21.89 22.80 7.63
N PHE A 156 20.71 22.21 7.88
CA PHE A 156 20.21 21.07 7.12
C PHE A 156 20.08 21.40 5.63
N LEU A 157 19.40 22.49 5.28
CA LEU A 157 19.20 22.90 3.89
C LEU A 157 20.53 23.14 3.17
N ASN A 158 21.47 23.85 3.80
CA ASN A 158 22.79 24.11 3.22
C ASN A 158 23.56 22.81 2.98
N GLN A 159 23.54 21.89 3.95
CA GLN A 159 24.21 20.58 3.80
C GLN A 159 23.55 19.73 2.71
N HIS A 160 22.21 19.68 2.70
CA HIS A 160 21.44 18.89 1.75
C HIS A 160 21.64 19.38 0.30
N VAL A 161 21.47 20.68 0.05
CA VAL A 161 21.67 21.28 -1.27
C VAL A 161 23.11 21.11 -1.74
N LYS A 162 24.10 21.32 -0.87
CA LYS A 162 25.52 21.10 -1.21
C LYS A 162 25.79 19.65 -1.59
N GLY A 163 25.21 18.68 -0.88
CA GLY A 163 25.30 17.26 -1.22
C GLY A 163 24.75 16.97 -2.62
N LEU A 164 23.54 17.45 -2.92
CA LEU A 164 22.92 17.29 -4.24
C LEU A 164 23.78 17.90 -5.37
N LEU A 165 24.34 19.09 -5.15
CA LEU A 165 25.25 19.74 -6.12
C LEU A 165 26.54 18.95 -6.34
N ASN A 166 26.98 18.17 -5.37
CA ASN A 166 28.14 17.28 -5.47
C ASN A 166 27.78 15.91 -6.10
N GLY A 167 26.54 15.71 -6.54
CA GLY A 167 26.06 14.45 -7.11
C GLY A 167 25.69 13.40 -6.07
N GLU A 168 25.53 13.79 -4.80
CA GLU A 168 24.96 12.90 -3.79
C GLU A 168 23.45 12.72 -4.01
N LYS A 169 22.90 11.59 -3.57
CA LYS A 169 21.46 11.34 -3.59
C LYS A 169 20.76 12.19 -2.52
N PRO A 170 19.45 12.47 -2.68
CA PRO A 170 18.65 13.01 -1.61
C PRO A 170 18.77 12.15 -0.34
N VAL A 171 18.82 12.80 0.82
CA VAL A 171 19.14 12.18 2.12
C VAL A 171 18.23 10.99 2.46
N GLN A 172 16.96 11.05 2.06
CA GLN A 172 16.00 9.96 2.25
C GLN A 172 16.37 8.67 1.49
N PHE A 173 17.18 8.74 0.43
CA PHE A 173 17.65 7.56 -0.34
C PHE A 173 19.04 7.07 0.06
N ARG A 174 19.64 7.66 1.10
CA ARG A 174 20.96 7.29 1.61
C ARG A 174 20.84 6.25 2.72
N THR A 175 20.71 4.99 2.30
CA THR A 175 20.49 3.83 3.19
C THR A 175 21.59 3.66 4.23
N GLU A 176 22.81 4.13 3.95
CA GLU A 176 23.94 4.08 4.87
C GLU A 176 23.79 5.00 6.09
N LEU A 177 22.87 5.97 6.03
CA LEU A 177 22.58 6.89 7.12
C LEU A 177 21.42 6.44 8.00
N TYR A 178 20.71 5.37 7.62
CA TYR A 178 19.51 4.94 8.30
C TYR A 178 19.81 4.45 9.71
N ARG A 179 18.97 4.85 10.65
CA ARG A 179 18.98 4.39 12.04
C ARG A 179 17.57 4.03 12.48
N GLU A 180 17.46 3.12 13.44
CA GLU A 180 16.17 2.76 14.01
C GLU A 180 15.55 3.97 14.73
N LEU A 181 14.31 4.30 14.40
CA LEU A 181 13.59 5.35 15.11
C LEU A 181 13.27 4.87 16.54
N PRO A 182 13.70 5.60 17.59
CA PRO A 182 13.34 5.26 18.96
C PRO A 182 11.82 5.22 19.16
N ARG A 183 11.36 4.54 20.21
CA ARG A 183 9.93 4.55 20.60
C ARG A 183 9.67 5.57 21.70
N GLY A 184 8.43 6.04 21.75
CA GLY A 184 7.90 6.95 22.75
C GLY A 184 8.58 8.32 22.75
N SER A 185 8.74 8.90 23.94
CA SER A 185 9.23 10.28 24.11
C SER A 185 10.63 10.54 23.53
N ALA A 186 11.45 9.49 23.33
CA ALA A 186 12.77 9.59 22.73
C ALA A 186 12.75 9.95 21.24
N ALA A 187 11.66 9.67 20.52
CA ALA A 187 11.51 10.03 19.11
C ALA A 187 11.19 11.52 18.93
N ILE A 188 10.45 12.12 19.86
CA ILE A 188 9.87 13.47 19.74
C ILE A 188 10.89 14.54 19.34
N PRO A 189 12.09 14.61 19.95
CA PRO A 189 13.08 15.63 19.58
C PRO A 189 13.59 15.50 18.14
N MET A 190 13.50 14.31 17.55
CA MET A 190 13.97 14.03 16.18
C MET A 190 12.95 14.40 15.12
N LEU A 191 11.66 14.47 15.49
CA LEU A 191 10.57 14.66 14.53
C LEU A 191 10.45 16.11 14.03
N HIS A 192 11.05 17.08 14.73
CA HIS A 192 10.93 18.52 14.44
C HIS A 192 9.47 18.99 14.18
N ALA A 193 8.50 18.24 14.70
CA ALA A 193 7.09 18.38 14.41
C ALA A 193 6.37 19.13 15.54
N LYS A 194 5.25 19.77 15.20
CA LYS A 194 4.39 20.42 16.20
C LYS A 194 3.63 19.34 16.97
N SER A 195 3.95 19.17 18.26
CA SER A 195 3.18 18.31 19.16
C SER A 195 1.77 18.88 19.32
N GLN A 196 0.75 18.09 18.99
CA GLN A 196 -0.65 18.49 19.12
C GLN A 196 -1.43 17.31 19.73
N GLU A 197 -1.61 17.30 21.05
CA GLU A 197 -2.35 16.22 21.72
C GLU A 197 -3.70 15.96 21.02
N PRO A 198 -4.02 14.71 20.65
CA PRO A 198 -3.45 13.44 21.12
C PRO A 198 -2.33 12.80 20.26
N CYS A 199 -1.89 13.41 19.15
CA CYS A 199 -0.94 12.80 18.20
C CYS A 199 0.13 13.80 17.72
N ILE A 200 1.28 13.34 17.23
CA ILE A 200 2.26 14.26 16.64
C ILE A 200 1.90 14.44 15.16
N ARG A 201 1.50 15.64 14.75
CA ARG A 201 1.20 15.91 13.34
C ARG A 201 2.50 16.03 12.56
N VAL A 202 2.69 15.15 11.58
CA VAL A 202 3.92 15.04 10.78
C VAL A 202 3.58 15.09 9.31
N ASP A 203 4.53 15.56 8.50
CA ASP A 203 4.39 15.54 7.04
C ASP A 203 4.68 14.11 6.57
N LEU A 204 3.86 13.61 5.65
CA LEU A 204 3.97 12.27 5.09
C LEU A 204 3.90 12.37 3.57
N GLU A 205 5.01 12.01 2.94
CA GLU A 205 5.17 12.05 1.50
C GLU A 205 5.38 10.66 0.93
N SER A 206 4.78 10.40 -0.22
CA SER A 206 5.03 9.21 -1.02
C SER A 206 5.07 9.59 -2.51
N VAL A 207 5.35 8.59 -3.36
CA VAL A 207 5.25 8.74 -4.82
C VAL A 207 3.82 9.06 -5.29
N TYR A 208 2.80 8.71 -4.49
CA TYR A 208 1.39 8.88 -4.85
C TYR A 208 0.79 10.18 -4.35
N ARG A 209 1.04 10.54 -3.09
CA ARG A 209 0.40 11.69 -2.41
C ARG A 209 1.33 12.29 -1.36
N GLN A 210 1.11 13.57 -1.08
CA GLN A 210 1.76 14.33 -0.01
C GLN A 210 0.67 14.95 0.88
N GLY A 211 0.95 15.05 2.17
CA GLY A 211 0.00 15.55 3.15
C GLY A 211 0.53 15.42 4.57
N HIS A 212 -0.39 15.48 5.53
CA HIS A 212 -0.08 15.31 6.95
C HIS A 212 -0.72 14.04 7.51
N ALA A 213 -0.07 13.43 8.49
CA ALA A 213 -0.63 12.33 9.26
C ALA A 213 -0.42 12.54 10.77
N CYS A 214 -1.28 11.92 11.57
CA CYS A 214 -1.05 11.73 13.00
C CYS A 214 -0.06 10.59 13.21
N PHE A 215 1.10 10.87 13.79
CA PHE A 215 2.08 9.88 14.20
C PHE A 215 2.01 9.65 15.71
N ASP A 216 1.86 8.37 16.09
CA ASP A 216 1.96 7.92 17.47
C ASP A 216 3.38 7.37 17.72
N PRO A 217 4.21 8.03 18.55
CA PRO A 217 5.58 7.61 18.81
C PRO A 217 5.68 6.31 19.64
N ASP A 218 4.66 5.95 20.42
CA ASP A 218 4.67 4.73 21.23
C ASP A 218 4.40 3.49 20.37
N SER A 219 3.36 3.55 19.54
CA SER A 219 3.00 2.45 18.63
C SER A 219 3.72 2.48 17.28
N GLN A 220 4.39 3.60 16.95
CA GLN A 220 5.03 3.85 15.66
C GLN A 220 4.08 3.71 14.48
N ARG A 221 2.82 4.13 14.66
CA ARG A 221 1.77 4.04 13.64
C ARG A 221 1.35 5.42 13.17
N PHE A 222 0.96 5.47 11.91
CA PHE A 222 0.37 6.64 11.29
C PHE A 222 -1.15 6.48 11.24
N SER A 223 -1.88 7.55 11.51
CA SER A 223 -3.35 7.63 11.47
C SER A 223 -3.79 8.96 10.85
N ASP A 224 -5.07 9.08 10.50
CA ASP A 224 -5.71 10.33 10.07
C ASP A 224 -4.93 11.11 9.00
N PHE A 225 -4.72 10.50 7.82
CA PHE A 225 -4.07 11.17 6.70
C PHE A 225 -4.97 12.28 6.12
N ALA A 226 -4.39 13.46 5.91
CA ALA A 226 -5.04 14.60 5.27
C ALA A 226 -4.14 15.18 4.18
N LEU A 227 -4.70 15.44 3.01
CA LEU A 227 -3.99 16.05 1.89
C LEU A 227 -3.60 17.50 2.18
N ASP A 228 -2.45 17.89 1.66
CA ASP A 228 -2.10 19.31 1.52
C ASP A 228 -3.01 19.93 0.45
N ARG A 229 -3.68 21.03 0.81
CA ARG A 229 -4.54 21.79 -0.10
C ARG A 229 -3.76 22.77 -0.94
#